data_AF-A0A345CW30-F1
#
_entry.id   AF-A0A345CW30-F1
#
_cell.length_a   1.000
_cell.length_b   1.000
_cell.length_c   1.000
_cell.angle_alpha   90.00
_cell.angle_beta   90.00
_cell.angle_gamma   90.00
#
_symmetry.space_group_name_H-M   'P 1'
#
loop_
_entity.id
_entity.type
_entity.pdbx_description
1 polymer ?
#
loop_
_entity_poly.entity_id
_entity_poly.type
_entity_poly.pdbx_seq_one_letter_code
_entity_poly.pdbx_strand_id
1 'polypeptide(L)'
;MNSDQIKNVSADYSEEPAQIYCLKVLFGPMLGCELHLPEGDYFLIIEPGLALQDKTNNITSEQQHAAHYTLNTLYIPCDKPSPNIILRLSNSLEEGGFRLELQDSAGFSTDIIEENKIFSHEHIHLALKRHDADWEEAITHFNLLPAKSKAEHEDNLQHRIKKRKELIFLIAFLLLAVLFIGTGILWYKKTEYNQQVLTLTEVLSGAPAPLQVVKGRDGKKIYVLAHNLPEMEWSTQAIRKMNESHRVIPIWLRQHGQDTIRRLFQAGYPVLQLDFNSPSHPVISLYRDPLPVEEKKLKSALLEYLPFYDDISITIKTKSQLLAEARQGLDRLHVPYRKIDTANGYALVVKDALSDSVLFALRDFIVEFNRKWGSNVINFSINLDENWLQNKSYVDSPDGYLFLNPRHWYFPLNKVR
;
A
#
# COMPACT_ATOMS: atom_id res chain seq x y z
N MET A 1 17.64 -23.46 53.78
CA MET A 1 16.98 -24.65 54.35
C MET A 1 16.69 -25.61 53.21
N ASN A 2 17.30 -26.79 53.34
CA ASN A 2 17.37 -27.99 52.51
C ASN A 2 16.74 -28.00 51.11
N SER A 3 17.61 -28.14 50.10
CA SER A 3 17.32 -28.98 48.94
C SER A 3 18.14 -30.26 49.09
N ASP A 4 17.51 -31.29 49.63
CA ASP A 4 18.05 -32.63 49.75
C ASP A 4 17.92 -33.40 48.42
N GLN A 5 19.03 -34.03 48.06
CA GLN A 5 19.13 -35.33 47.40
C GLN A 5 18.35 -35.57 46.10
N ILE A 6 19.07 -35.47 44.97
CA ILE A 6 18.82 -36.35 43.83
C ILE A 6 19.84 -37.50 43.94
N LYS A 7 19.36 -38.62 44.47
CA LYS A 7 20.06 -39.90 44.43
C LYS A 7 20.00 -40.45 43.01
N ASN A 8 21.18 -40.67 42.44
CA ASN A 8 21.42 -41.55 41.32
C ASN A 8 20.74 -42.90 41.54
N VAL A 9 19.79 -43.23 40.67
CA VAL A 9 19.41 -44.61 40.38
C VAL A 9 19.92 -44.88 38.98
N SER A 10 21.17 -45.35 38.92
CA SER A 10 21.76 -46.02 37.77
C SER A 10 21.03 -47.35 37.59
N ALA A 11 20.02 -47.37 36.72
CA ALA A 11 19.49 -48.59 36.15
C ALA A 11 20.42 -48.98 34.99
N ASP A 12 21.22 -50.00 35.26
CA ASP A 12 21.98 -50.78 34.31
C ASP A 12 20.99 -51.43 33.34
N TYR A 13 20.73 -50.78 32.20
CA TYR A 13 20.15 -51.44 31.04
C TYR A 13 21.32 -51.83 30.16
N SER A 14 21.58 -53.12 30.13
CA SER A 14 22.44 -53.79 29.18
C SER A 14 21.88 -53.50 27.79
N GLU A 15 22.41 -52.49 27.09
CA GLU A 15 22.14 -52.30 25.67
C GLU A 15 22.77 -53.49 24.93
N GLU A 16 21.95 -54.48 24.58
CA GLU A 16 22.26 -55.37 23.46
C GLU A 16 22.64 -54.49 22.25
N PRO A 17 23.65 -54.86 21.44
CA PRO A 17 24.06 -54.03 20.33
C PRO A 17 22.87 -53.81 19.40
N ALA A 18 22.32 -52.60 19.41
CA ALA A 18 21.16 -52.25 18.59
C ALA A 18 21.47 -52.60 17.13
N GLN A 19 20.65 -53.48 16.55
CA GLN A 19 20.86 -53.94 15.18
C GLN A 19 20.81 -52.73 14.24
N ILE A 20 21.87 -52.47 13.49
CA ILE A 20 21.95 -51.35 12.54
C ILE A 20 21.57 -51.85 11.15
N TYR A 21 20.65 -51.13 10.52
CA TYR A 21 20.23 -51.32 9.14
C TYR A 21 20.83 -50.22 8.24
N CYS A 22 20.99 -50.54 6.95
CA CYS A 22 21.37 -49.59 5.92
C CYS A 22 20.22 -49.47 4.92
N LEU A 23 19.62 -48.28 4.85
CA LEU A 23 18.60 -47.93 3.88
C LEU A 23 19.26 -47.17 2.73
N LYS A 24 19.18 -47.72 1.52
CA LYS A 24 19.67 -47.08 0.29
C LYS A 24 18.53 -46.41 -0.45
N VAL A 25 18.70 -45.13 -0.72
CA VAL A 25 17.77 -44.31 -1.49
C VAL A 25 18.09 -44.48 -2.96
N LEU A 26 17.17 -45.04 -3.75
CA LEU A 26 17.36 -45.32 -5.18
C LEU A 26 16.52 -44.39 -6.08
N PHE A 27 16.14 -43.21 -5.57
CA PHE A 27 15.33 -42.23 -6.29
C PHE A 27 15.66 -40.79 -5.88
N GLY A 28 15.18 -39.84 -6.69
CA GLY A 28 15.29 -38.41 -6.38
C GLY A 28 16.72 -37.86 -6.35
N PRO A 29 16.92 -36.65 -5.80
CA PRO A 29 18.24 -36.02 -5.62
C PRO A 29 19.20 -36.80 -4.69
N MET A 30 18.68 -37.70 -3.85
CA MET A 30 19.47 -38.56 -2.96
C MET A 30 19.76 -39.95 -3.57
N LEU A 31 19.62 -40.12 -4.89
CA LEU A 31 19.92 -41.37 -5.59
C LEU A 31 21.33 -41.89 -5.24
N GLY A 32 21.40 -43.10 -4.68
CA GLY A 32 22.62 -43.78 -4.27
C GLY A 32 23.06 -43.52 -2.84
N CYS A 33 22.39 -42.63 -2.09
CA CYS A 33 22.72 -42.36 -0.70
C CYS A 33 22.34 -43.54 0.21
N GLU A 34 23.23 -43.87 1.14
CA GLU A 34 23.06 -44.92 2.14
C GLU A 34 22.90 -44.28 3.52
N LEU A 35 21.78 -44.59 4.19
CA LEU A 35 21.41 -44.07 5.51
C LEU A 35 21.52 -45.20 6.53
N HIS A 36 22.27 -44.98 7.59
CA HIS A 36 22.43 -45.93 8.68
C HIS A 36 21.36 -45.69 9.74
N LEU A 37 20.46 -46.66 9.91
CA LEU A 37 19.30 -46.58 10.79
C LEU A 37 19.42 -47.66 11.87
N PRO A 38 19.52 -47.30 13.16
CA PRO A 38 19.29 -48.23 14.26
C PRO A 38 17.93 -48.95 14.14
N GLU A 39 17.76 -50.02 14.90
CA GLU A 39 16.45 -50.66 15.03
C GLU A 39 15.42 -49.68 15.63
N GLY A 40 14.29 -49.51 14.96
CA GLY A 40 13.24 -48.59 15.36
C GLY A 40 12.23 -48.30 14.25
N ASP A 41 11.17 -47.59 14.61
CA ASP A 41 10.18 -47.14 13.63
C ASP A 41 10.54 -45.72 13.15
N TYR A 42 10.60 -45.55 11.83
CA TYR A 42 11.01 -44.32 11.17
C TYR A 42 9.87 -43.74 10.33
N PHE A 43 9.70 -42.42 10.40
CA PHE A 43 8.76 -41.70 9.55
C PHE A 43 9.53 -40.95 8.46
N LEU A 44 9.30 -41.28 7.20
CA LEU A 44 9.95 -40.66 6.05
C LEU A 44 9.01 -39.65 5.42
N ILE A 45 9.43 -38.39 5.42
CA ILE A 45 8.74 -37.28 4.74
C ILE A 45 9.42 -37.06 3.40
N ILE A 46 8.66 -37.25 2.31
CA ILE A 46 9.18 -37.17 0.94
C ILE A 46 8.52 -35.99 0.22
N GLU A 47 9.16 -34.83 0.27
CA GLU A 47 8.62 -33.57 -0.25
C GLU A 47 9.72 -32.74 -0.92
N PRO A 48 9.41 -31.72 -1.75
CA PRO A 48 10.42 -30.85 -2.34
C PRO A 48 11.15 -30.07 -1.23
N GLY A 49 12.48 -29.89 -1.36
CA GLY A 49 13.36 -29.24 -0.35
C GLY A 49 12.89 -27.89 0.21
N LEU A 50 12.01 -27.20 -0.55
CA LEU A 50 11.43 -25.89 -0.21
C LEU A 50 10.10 -25.99 0.57
N ALA A 51 9.54 -27.19 0.76
CA ALA A 51 8.24 -27.40 1.43
C ALA A 51 8.31 -27.20 2.95
N LEU A 52 9.51 -27.35 3.55
CA LEU A 52 9.74 -27.06 4.98
C LEU A 52 9.95 -25.55 5.26
N GLN A 53 10.08 -24.71 4.22
CA GLN A 53 10.23 -23.26 4.38
C GLN A 53 8.85 -22.60 4.32
N ASP A 54 8.38 -22.11 5.47
CA ASP A 54 7.13 -21.37 5.56
C ASP A 54 7.24 -20.07 4.75
N LYS A 55 6.54 -20.01 3.60
CA LYS A 55 6.56 -18.85 2.68
C LYS A 55 5.89 -17.60 3.26
N THR A 56 5.36 -17.68 4.48
CA THR A 56 4.57 -16.59 5.07
C THR A 56 5.33 -15.72 6.07
N ASN A 57 6.51 -16.12 6.57
CA ASN A 57 7.31 -15.26 7.47
C ASN A 57 8.82 -15.51 7.31
N ASN A 58 9.59 -14.42 7.13
CA ASN A 58 11.07 -14.40 7.17
C ASN A 58 11.60 -14.62 8.61
N ILE A 59 11.19 -15.71 9.26
CA ILE A 59 11.74 -16.15 10.55
C ILE A 59 12.06 -17.62 10.39
N THR A 60 13.32 -17.90 10.04
CA THR A 60 13.95 -19.22 10.14
C THR A 60 13.91 -19.68 11.59
N SER A 61 12.90 -20.44 11.95
CA SER A 61 12.85 -21.21 13.19
C SER A 61 12.41 -22.61 12.82
N GLU A 62 13.38 -23.54 12.82
CA GLU A 62 13.18 -24.98 12.62
C GLU A 62 12.13 -25.56 13.57
N GLN A 63 11.78 -24.84 14.65
CA GLN A 63 10.81 -25.21 15.68
C GLN A 63 9.34 -25.04 15.27
N GLN A 64 9.03 -24.50 14.08
CA GLN A 64 7.65 -24.25 13.65
C GLN A 64 7.02 -25.37 12.81
N HIS A 65 7.82 -26.31 12.27
CA HIS A 65 7.29 -27.41 11.47
C HIS A 65 6.92 -28.60 12.36
N ALA A 66 5.73 -29.19 12.17
CA ALA A 66 5.24 -30.31 13.00
C ALA A 66 6.21 -31.51 13.04
N ALA A 67 6.97 -31.72 11.95
CA ALA A 67 8.03 -32.73 11.86
C ALA A 67 9.19 -32.53 12.85
N HIS A 68 9.35 -31.34 13.44
CA HIS A 68 10.35 -31.11 14.50
C HIS A 68 9.95 -31.80 15.82
N TYR A 69 8.64 -32.05 16.02
CA TYR A 69 8.13 -32.69 17.23
C TYR A 69 8.04 -34.22 17.10
N THR A 70 8.41 -34.80 15.95
CA THR A 70 8.34 -36.23 15.71
C THR A 70 9.69 -36.90 15.96
N LEU A 71 9.66 -38.04 16.65
CA LEU A 71 10.85 -38.87 16.87
C LEU A 71 11.16 -39.67 15.60
N ASN A 72 12.43 -39.99 15.37
CA ASN A 72 12.91 -40.86 14.27
C ASN A 72 12.36 -40.49 12.87
N THR A 73 12.31 -39.19 12.57
CA THR A 73 11.81 -38.70 11.28
C THR A 73 12.95 -38.39 10.32
N LEU A 74 12.86 -38.92 9.10
CA LEU A 74 13.82 -38.70 8.02
C LEU A 74 13.17 -37.87 6.92
N TYR A 75 13.88 -36.85 6.44
CA TYR A 75 13.44 -36.04 5.33
C TYR A 75 14.19 -36.43 4.06
N ILE A 76 13.47 -36.84 3.01
CA ILE A 76 14.05 -37.19 1.72
C ILE A 76 13.51 -36.21 0.67
N PRO A 77 14.33 -35.29 0.14
CA PRO A 77 13.87 -34.32 -0.84
C PRO A 77 13.43 -35.02 -2.14
N CYS A 78 12.24 -34.69 -2.65
CA CYS A 78 11.74 -35.15 -3.95
C CYS A 78 10.85 -34.11 -4.63
N ASP A 79 11.10 -33.80 -5.90
CA ASP A 79 10.31 -32.81 -6.65
C ASP A 79 8.97 -33.34 -7.18
N LYS A 80 8.68 -34.63 -6.98
CA LYS A 80 7.43 -35.28 -7.36
C LYS A 80 6.55 -35.49 -6.11
N PRO A 81 5.21 -35.30 -6.22
CA PRO A 81 4.31 -35.62 -5.12
C PRO A 81 4.52 -37.08 -4.73
N SER A 82 4.78 -37.33 -3.45
CA SER A 82 5.21 -38.64 -2.95
C SER A 82 4.43 -38.94 -1.67
N PRO A 83 4.03 -40.20 -1.43
CA PRO A 83 3.45 -40.59 -0.15
C PRO A 83 4.44 -40.39 1.00
N ASN A 84 3.92 -40.10 2.20
CA ASN A 84 4.68 -40.24 3.43
C ASN A 84 4.78 -41.73 3.79
N ILE A 85 5.92 -42.16 4.32
CA ILE A 85 6.19 -43.57 4.57
C ILE A 85 6.51 -43.81 6.04
N ILE A 86 5.85 -44.76 6.69
CA ILE A 86 6.27 -45.28 8.00
C ILE A 86 6.98 -46.61 7.76
N LEU A 87 8.27 -46.66 8.11
CA LEU A 87 9.11 -47.87 8.04
C LEU A 87 9.24 -48.46 9.45
N ARG A 88 8.73 -49.68 9.65
CA ARG A 88 8.77 -50.35 10.96
C ARG A 88 9.89 -51.38 11.01
N LEU A 89 11.05 -51.02 11.55
CA LEU A 89 12.19 -51.94 11.71
C LEU A 89 12.14 -52.72 13.03
N SER A 90 11.30 -52.30 13.98
CA SER A 90 11.15 -52.95 15.30
C SER A 90 10.46 -54.33 15.26
N ASN A 91 9.75 -54.63 14.17
CA ASN A 91 9.02 -55.88 14.00
C ASN A 91 9.39 -56.53 12.67
N SER A 92 10.44 -57.35 12.67
CA SER A 92 10.79 -58.20 11.55
C SER A 92 9.74 -59.30 11.36
N LEU A 93 9.28 -59.51 10.13
CA LEU A 93 8.38 -60.60 9.77
C LEU A 93 9.19 -61.90 9.60
N GLU A 94 8.58 -63.07 9.89
CA GLU A 94 9.25 -64.38 9.87
C GLU A 94 9.96 -64.73 8.55
N GLU A 95 9.63 -64.04 7.44
CA GLU A 95 10.22 -64.22 6.11
C GLU A 95 11.35 -63.22 5.76
N GLY A 96 11.86 -62.45 6.73
CA GLY A 96 13.00 -61.53 6.51
C GLY A 96 12.62 -60.21 5.83
N GLY A 97 11.41 -59.72 6.09
CA GLY A 97 10.92 -58.44 5.58
C GLY A 97 10.39 -57.53 6.69
N PHE A 98 10.28 -56.24 6.38
CA PHE A 98 9.80 -55.20 7.28
C PHE A 98 8.55 -54.55 6.74
N ARG A 99 7.64 -54.12 7.62
CA ARG A 99 6.39 -53.48 7.22
C ARG A 99 6.64 -52.02 6.83
N LEU A 100 6.04 -51.62 5.70
CA LEU A 100 6.07 -50.27 5.16
C LEU A 100 4.62 -49.78 5.03
N GLU A 101 4.28 -48.67 5.67
CA GLU A 101 2.94 -48.07 5.59
C GLU A 101 3.02 -46.78 4.76
N LEU A 102 2.30 -46.75 3.65
CA LEU A 102 2.25 -45.63 2.71
C LEU A 102 0.99 -44.80 3.01
N GLN A 103 1.18 -43.50 3.15
CA GLN A 103 0.11 -42.54 3.33
C GLN A 103 0.11 -41.52 2.19
N ASP A 104 -0.88 -41.63 1.31
CA ASP A 104 -1.14 -40.69 0.21
C ASP A 104 -2.51 -40.01 0.40
N SER A 105 -2.77 -38.96 -0.36
CA SER A 105 -4.05 -38.28 -0.55
C SER A 105 -5.22 -39.23 -0.90
N ALA A 106 -4.93 -40.38 -1.52
CA ALA A 106 -5.91 -41.40 -1.87
C ALA A 106 -6.27 -42.38 -0.73
N GLY A 107 -5.48 -42.43 0.36
CA GLY A 107 -5.71 -43.33 1.50
C GLY A 107 -4.43 -43.95 2.08
N PHE A 108 -4.63 -44.95 2.94
CA PHE A 108 -3.58 -45.70 3.63
C PHE A 108 -3.40 -47.08 2.98
N SER A 109 -2.17 -47.44 2.59
CA SER A 109 -1.82 -48.79 2.13
C SER A 109 -0.64 -49.36 2.91
N THR A 110 -0.58 -50.68 3.03
CA THR A 110 0.48 -51.39 3.73
C THR A 110 1.19 -52.33 2.77
N ASP A 111 2.50 -52.17 2.65
CA ASP A 111 3.41 -52.98 1.86
C ASP A 111 4.53 -53.59 2.74
N ILE A 112 5.36 -54.44 2.14
CA ILE A 112 6.50 -55.09 2.80
C ILE A 112 7.77 -54.78 2.00
N ILE A 113 8.85 -54.43 2.70
CA ILE A 113 10.20 -54.31 2.13
C ILE A 113 11.03 -55.51 2.61
N GLU A 114 11.46 -56.35 1.66
CA GLU A 114 12.32 -57.50 1.93
C GLU A 114 13.79 -57.06 2.04
N GLU A 115 14.56 -57.73 2.91
CA GLU A 115 16.01 -57.49 3.02
C GLU A 115 16.72 -57.74 1.67
N ASN A 116 17.64 -56.84 1.32
CA ASN A 116 18.45 -56.84 0.11
C ASN A 116 17.68 -56.86 -1.23
N LYS A 117 16.41 -56.43 -1.23
CA LYS A 117 15.61 -56.23 -2.45
C LYS A 117 15.16 -54.79 -2.62
N ILE A 118 14.86 -54.43 -3.87
CA ILE A 118 14.40 -53.08 -4.23
C ILE A 118 12.89 -53.03 -4.06
N PHE A 119 12.43 -52.31 -3.04
CA PHE A 119 11.05 -51.85 -2.94
C PHE A 119 10.79 -50.76 -3.98
N SER A 120 9.70 -50.87 -4.73
CA SER A 120 9.32 -49.91 -5.78
C SER A 120 7.85 -49.54 -5.65
N HIS A 121 7.58 -48.25 -5.43
CA HIS A 121 6.23 -47.67 -5.43
C HIS A 121 6.24 -46.37 -6.22
N GLU A 122 5.54 -46.34 -7.36
CA GLU A 122 5.60 -45.25 -8.35
C GLU A 122 7.05 -44.87 -8.74
N HIS A 123 7.52 -43.68 -8.36
CA HIS A 123 8.91 -43.20 -8.58
C HIS A 123 9.81 -43.40 -7.36
N ILE A 124 9.31 -43.94 -6.26
CA ILE A 124 10.06 -44.23 -5.04
C ILE A 124 10.68 -45.61 -5.16
N HIS A 125 12.01 -45.67 -5.05
CA HIS A 125 12.76 -46.91 -5.02
C HIS A 125 13.67 -46.94 -3.80
N LEU A 126 13.48 -47.93 -2.92
CA LEU A 126 14.24 -48.07 -1.67
C LEU A 126 14.81 -49.48 -1.59
N ALA A 127 15.98 -49.64 -0.97
CA ALA A 127 16.51 -50.96 -0.63
C ALA A 127 17.01 -50.96 0.81
N LEU A 128 16.83 -52.06 1.53
CA LEU A 128 17.18 -52.17 2.94
C LEU A 128 18.06 -53.40 3.17
N LYS A 129 19.14 -53.28 3.93
CA LYS A 129 19.96 -54.42 4.37
C LYS A 129 20.42 -54.26 5.81
N ARG A 130 20.96 -55.31 6.42
CA ARG A 130 21.73 -55.21 7.68
C ARG A 130 23.10 -54.59 7.43
N HIS A 131 23.67 -53.96 8.45
CA HIS A 131 24.93 -53.22 8.32
C HIS A 131 26.09 -54.08 7.80
N ASP A 132 26.14 -55.34 8.21
CA ASP A 132 27.19 -56.33 7.95
C ASP A 132 27.04 -57.13 6.63
N ALA A 133 25.90 -56.98 5.92
CA ALA A 133 25.66 -57.68 4.66
C ALA A 133 26.19 -56.90 3.44
N ASP A 134 26.64 -57.58 2.40
CA ASP A 134 26.94 -56.95 1.10
C ASP A 134 25.65 -56.71 0.29
N TRP A 135 25.62 -55.64 -0.50
CA TRP A 135 24.49 -55.35 -1.40
C TRP A 135 24.42 -56.38 -2.54
N GLU A 136 23.21 -56.83 -2.89
CA GLU A 136 23.01 -57.60 -4.12
C GLU A 136 23.41 -56.80 -5.37
N GLU A 137 23.96 -57.48 -6.39
CA GLU A 137 24.43 -56.85 -7.64
C GLU A 137 23.34 -56.02 -8.34
N ALA A 138 22.07 -56.40 -8.17
CA ALA A 138 20.93 -55.66 -8.71
C ALA A 138 20.74 -54.26 -8.10
N ILE A 139 21.19 -54.06 -6.85
CA ILE A 139 21.11 -52.79 -6.13
C ILE A 139 22.35 -51.93 -6.43
N THR A 140 23.53 -52.54 -6.56
CA THR A 140 24.77 -51.81 -6.88
C THR A 140 24.78 -51.32 -8.32
N HIS A 141 24.17 -52.05 -9.25
CA HIS A 141 24.03 -51.69 -10.66
C HIS A 141 22.65 -51.09 -11.00
N PHE A 142 21.91 -50.59 -10.02
CA PHE A 142 20.59 -50.01 -10.24
C PHE A 142 20.66 -48.83 -11.22
N ASN A 143 20.24 -49.07 -12.46
CA ASN A 143 20.05 -48.06 -13.48
C ASN A 143 18.55 -47.87 -13.69
N LEU A 144 18.08 -46.64 -13.53
CA LEU A 144 16.76 -46.20 -14.00
C LEU A 144 16.73 -46.26 -15.53
N LEU A 145 16.60 -47.47 -16.08
CA LEU A 145 16.32 -47.64 -17.50
C LEU A 145 14.88 -47.15 -17.73
N PRO A 146 14.66 -46.21 -18.65
CA PRO A 146 13.31 -45.83 -19.05
C PRO A 146 12.61 -47.09 -19.58
N ALA A 147 11.37 -47.30 -19.12
CA ALA A 147 10.56 -48.42 -19.53
C ALA A 147 10.68 -48.70 -21.04
N LYS A 148 11.07 -49.94 -21.38
CA LYS A 148 11.19 -50.42 -22.76
C LYS A 148 9.89 -50.19 -23.54
N SER A 149 9.87 -49.20 -24.43
CA SER A 149 9.06 -49.28 -25.65
C SER A 149 9.86 -50.07 -26.69
N LYS A 150 9.42 -51.27 -27.02
CA LYS A 150 9.98 -52.08 -28.12
C LYS A 150 9.61 -51.44 -29.48
N ALA A 151 10.63 -51.32 -30.34
CA ALA A 151 10.60 -51.05 -31.79
C ALA A 151 10.08 -49.64 -32.19
N GLU A 152 10.73 -48.82 -33.01
CA GLU A 152 11.57 -49.07 -34.19
C GLU A 152 12.73 -48.06 -34.28
N HIS A 153 13.83 -48.52 -34.87
CA HIS A 153 14.96 -47.72 -35.34
C HIS A 153 14.57 -47.00 -36.64
N GLU A 154 15.23 -45.87 -36.91
CA GLU A 154 15.15 -45.07 -38.15
C GLU A 154 13.97 -44.10 -38.31
N ASP A 155 14.02 -42.95 -37.61
CA ASP A 155 13.79 -41.63 -38.25
C ASP A 155 14.09 -40.45 -37.27
N ASN A 156 15.34 -40.37 -36.81
CA ASN A 156 15.74 -39.52 -35.68
C ASN A 156 16.36 -38.17 -36.07
N LEU A 157 15.90 -37.53 -37.15
CA LEU A 157 16.27 -36.14 -37.47
C LEU A 157 15.11 -35.14 -37.35
N GLN A 158 13.84 -35.59 -37.38
CA GLN A 158 12.69 -34.67 -37.35
C GLN A 158 12.09 -34.44 -35.94
N HIS A 159 12.34 -35.33 -34.96
CA HIS A 159 11.64 -35.28 -33.67
C HIS A 159 12.35 -34.47 -32.56
N ARG A 160 13.66 -34.19 -32.70
CA ARG A 160 14.45 -33.42 -31.72
C ARG A 160 14.08 -31.92 -31.68
N ILE A 161 13.44 -31.42 -32.73
CA ILE A 161 12.89 -30.05 -32.79
C ILE A 161 11.50 -29.98 -32.12
N LYS A 162 10.78 -31.10 -31.97
CA LYS A 162 9.41 -31.13 -31.42
C LYS A 162 9.37 -31.10 -29.88
N LYS A 163 10.27 -31.83 -29.18
CA LYS A 163 10.30 -31.86 -27.69
C LYS A 163 10.87 -30.59 -27.03
N ARG A 164 11.78 -29.86 -27.68
CA ARG A 164 12.17 -28.51 -27.22
C ARG A 164 11.03 -27.50 -27.40
N LYS A 165 10.22 -27.64 -28.46
CA LYS A 165 9.02 -26.83 -28.63
C LYS A 165 7.98 -27.12 -27.55
N GLU A 166 7.74 -28.38 -27.17
CA GLU A 166 6.76 -28.72 -26.11
C GLU A 166 7.15 -28.21 -24.72
N LEU A 167 8.44 -28.29 -24.34
CA LEU A 167 8.90 -27.72 -23.07
C LEU A 167 8.82 -26.18 -23.06
N ILE A 168 9.13 -25.54 -24.19
CA ILE A 168 8.94 -24.09 -24.38
C ILE A 168 7.45 -23.74 -24.35
N PHE A 169 6.58 -24.56 -24.93
CA PHE A 169 5.12 -24.38 -24.87
C PHE A 169 4.59 -24.54 -23.45
N LEU A 170 5.13 -25.46 -22.64
CA LEU A 170 4.68 -25.68 -21.27
C LEU A 170 5.14 -24.55 -20.33
N ILE A 171 6.37 -24.06 -20.48
CA ILE A 171 6.86 -22.88 -19.77
C ILE A 171 6.11 -21.61 -20.22
N ALA A 172 5.86 -21.48 -21.53
CA ALA A 172 5.05 -20.38 -22.06
C ALA A 172 3.60 -20.44 -21.57
N PHE A 173 3.02 -21.64 -21.43
CA PHE A 173 1.68 -21.85 -20.89
C PHE A 173 1.62 -21.51 -19.40
N LEU A 174 2.64 -21.88 -18.62
CA LEU A 174 2.73 -21.51 -17.20
C LEU A 174 2.86 -19.99 -17.01
N LEU A 175 3.72 -19.35 -17.81
CA LEU A 175 3.84 -17.89 -17.84
C LEU A 175 2.54 -17.22 -18.28
N LEU A 176 1.85 -17.79 -19.27
CA LEU A 176 0.55 -17.31 -19.73
C LEU A 176 -0.52 -17.48 -18.65
N ALA A 177 -0.51 -18.59 -17.90
CA ALA A 177 -1.43 -18.84 -16.80
C ALA A 177 -1.21 -17.88 -15.63
N VAL A 178 0.05 -17.61 -15.25
CA VAL A 178 0.38 -16.59 -14.24
C VAL A 178 -0.04 -15.20 -14.73
N LEU A 179 0.16 -14.89 -16.01
CA LEU A 179 -0.32 -13.65 -16.61
C LEU A 179 -1.86 -13.60 -16.62
N PHE A 180 -2.55 -14.70 -16.89
CA PHE A 180 -4.02 -14.79 -16.89
C PHE A 180 -4.60 -14.64 -15.48
N ILE A 181 -3.98 -15.24 -14.47
CA ILE A 181 -4.37 -15.10 -13.06
C ILE A 181 -4.09 -13.67 -12.58
N GLY A 182 -2.92 -13.12 -12.90
CA GLY A 182 -2.55 -11.75 -12.56
C GLY A 182 -3.47 -10.73 -13.22
N THR A 183 -3.77 -10.90 -14.52
CA THR A 183 -4.74 -10.07 -15.24
C THR A 183 -6.15 -10.28 -14.69
N GLY A 184 -6.54 -11.50 -14.32
CA GLY A 184 -7.82 -11.81 -13.68
C GLY A 184 -8.01 -11.12 -12.32
N ILE A 185 -6.99 -11.09 -11.47
CA ILE A 185 -7.01 -10.36 -10.19
C ILE A 185 -7.12 -8.84 -10.43
N LEU A 186 -6.38 -8.31 -11.39
CA LEU A 186 -6.47 -6.90 -11.79
C LEU A 186 -7.86 -6.58 -12.37
N TRP A 187 -8.43 -7.47 -13.18
CA TRP A 187 -9.75 -7.31 -13.76
C TRP A 187 -10.85 -7.39 -12.71
N TYR A 188 -10.76 -8.31 -11.76
CA TYR A 188 -11.71 -8.44 -10.65
C TYR A 188 -11.72 -7.17 -9.78
N LYS A 189 -10.55 -6.68 -9.36
CA LYS A 189 -10.44 -5.40 -8.62
C LYS A 189 -10.94 -4.20 -9.43
N LYS A 190 -10.73 -4.18 -10.74
CA LYS A 190 -11.23 -3.14 -11.63
C LYS A 190 -12.75 -3.22 -11.82
N THR A 191 -13.31 -4.43 -11.85
CA THR A 191 -14.75 -4.67 -12.02
C THR A 191 -15.53 -4.32 -10.76
N GLU A 192 -15.04 -4.66 -9.58
CA GLU A 192 -15.64 -4.26 -8.30
C GLU A 192 -15.67 -2.73 -8.17
N TYR A 193 -14.58 -2.05 -8.54
CA TYR A 193 -14.54 -0.59 -8.63
C TYR A 193 -15.56 -0.04 -9.64
N ASN A 194 -15.61 -0.60 -10.85
CA ASN A 194 -16.54 -0.14 -11.87
C ASN A 194 -18.00 -0.32 -11.43
N GLN A 195 -18.34 -1.44 -10.80
CA GLN A 195 -19.67 -1.70 -10.27
C GLN A 195 -20.02 -0.74 -9.13
N GLN A 196 -19.09 -0.48 -8.20
CA GLN A 196 -19.29 0.48 -7.12
C GLN A 196 -19.40 1.92 -7.62
N VAL A 197 -18.61 2.32 -8.62
CA VAL A 197 -18.75 3.63 -9.25
C VAL A 197 -20.08 3.73 -9.99
N LEU A 198 -20.54 2.68 -10.66
CA LEU A 198 -21.84 2.67 -11.33
C LEU A 198 -23.00 2.80 -10.33
N THR A 199 -23.01 2.03 -9.24
CA THR A 199 -24.02 2.16 -8.18
C THR A 199 -23.94 3.51 -7.47
N LEU A 200 -22.74 4.05 -7.25
CA LEU A 200 -22.55 5.36 -6.66
C LEU A 200 -23.03 6.46 -7.61
N THR A 201 -22.75 6.36 -8.91
CA THR A 201 -23.19 7.34 -9.92
C THR A 201 -24.71 7.30 -10.06
N GLU A 202 -25.33 6.13 -9.94
CA GLU A 202 -26.79 5.98 -9.91
C GLU A 202 -27.40 6.63 -8.65
N VAL A 203 -26.81 6.41 -7.48
CA VAL A 203 -27.28 7.02 -6.22
C VAL A 203 -27.03 8.53 -6.17
N LEU A 204 -25.97 9.01 -6.83
CA LEU A 204 -25.64 10.42 -6.97
C LEU A 204 -26.35 11.10 -8.16
N SER A 205 -27.10 10.35 -9.00
CA SER A 205 -27.74 10.87 -10.22
C SER A 205 -28.77 11.99 -9.98
N GLY A 206 -29.30 12.10 -8.77
CA GLY A 206 -30.19 13.19 -8.36
C GLY A 206 -29.49 14.44 -7.83
N ALA A 207 -28.15 14.50 -7.86
CA ALA A 207 -27.40 15.64 -7.35
C ALA A 207 -27.71 16.93 -8.14
N PRO A 208 -27.63 18.12 -7.50
CA PRO A 208 -27.87 19.40 -8.18
C PRO A 208 -26.93 19.68 -9.36
N ALA A 209 -25.76 19.03 -9.37
CA ALA A 209 -24.71 19.18 -10.38
C ALA A 209 -23.93 17.85 -10.50
N PRO A 210 -23.22 17.62 -11.62
CA PRO A 210 -22.39 16.42 -11.77
C PRO A 210 -21.28 16.40 -10.73
N LEU A 211 -21.31 15.39 -9.85
CA LEU A 211 -20.32 15.19 -8.81
C LEU A 211 -19.12 14.39 -9.35
N GLN A 212 -17.91 14.78 -8.96
CA GLN A 212 -16.71 14.05 -9.33
C GLN A 212 -16.38 12.99 -8.28
N VAL A 213 -16.26 11.74 -8.71
CA VAL A 213 -15.88 10.61 -7.85
C VAL A 213 -14.43 10.23 -8.16
N VAL A 214 -13.58 10.23 -7.14
CA VAL A 214 -12.15 9.93 -7.28
C VAL A 214 -11.71 8.89 -6.26
N LYS A 215 -10.73 8.08 -6.63
CA LYS A 215 -10.15 7.06 -5.75
C LYS A 215 -9.00 7.66 -4.95
N GLY A 216 -8.93 7.34 -3.65
CA GLY A 216 -7.79 7.68 -2.83
C GLY A 216 -6.51 6.96 -3.27
N ARG A 217 -5.35 7.57 -3.00
CA ARG A 217 -4.03 6.98 -3.26
C ARG A 217 -3.82 5.65 -2.54
N ASP A 218 -4.44 5.47 -1.38
CA ASP A 218 -4.44 4.22 -0.63
C ASP A 218 -5.25 3.10 -1.31
N GLY A 219 -6.07 3.46 -2.29
CA GLY A 219 -6.99 2.61 -3.02
C GLY A 219 -8.11 1.98 -2.19
N LYS A 220 -8.24 2.35 -0.92
CA LYS A 220 -9.21 1.82 0.05
C LYS A 220 -10.44 2.72 0.19
N LYS A 221 -10.25 4.02 -0.02
CA LYS A 221 -11.30 5.04 0.13
C LYS A 221 -11.66 5.65 -1.23
N ILE A 222 -12.94 5.95 -1.39
CA ILE A 222 -13.49 6.69 -2.53
C ILE A 222 -13.89 8.06 -2.00
N TYR A 223 -13.52 9.12 -2.71
CA TYR A 223 -13.85 10.49 -2.36
C TYR A 223 -14.85 11.05 -3.37
N VAL A 224 -15.90 11.70 -2.86
CA VAL A 224 -16.87 12.44 -3.68
C VAL A 224 -16.59 13.91 -3.51
N LEU A 225 -16.15 14.57 -4.58
CA LEU A 225 -15.73 15.96 -4.56
C LEU A 225 -16.94 16.86 -4.87
N ALA A 226 -17.29 17.69 -3.90
CA ALA A 226 -18.34 18.70 -4.01
C ALA A 226 -17.71 20.10 -4.07
N HIS A 227 -18.18 20.93 -4.99
CA HIS A 227 -17.70 22.29 -5.18
C HIS A 227 -18.43 23.29 -4.28
N ASN A 228 -19.69 23.02 -3.97
CA ASN A 228 -20.54 23.86 -3.12
C ASN A 228 -21.17 23.06 -1.96
N LEU A 229 -21.80 23.79 -1.04
CA LEU A 229 -22.43 23.22 0.15
C LEU A 229 -23.62 22.31 -0.20
N PRO A 230 -24.57 22.69 -1.09
CA PRO A 230 -25.67 21.80 -1.47
C PRO A 230 -25.23 20.45 -2.03
N GLU A 231 -24.21 20.43 -2.88
CA GLU A 231 -23.61 19.20 -3.43
C GLU A 231 -23.03 18.31 -2.32
N MET A 232 -22.34 18.91 -1.34
CA MET A 232 -21.77 18.17 -0.20
C MET A 232 -22.87 17.56 0.67
N GLU A 233 -23.92 18.33 0.97
CA GLU A 233 -25.05 17.86 1.78
C GLU A 233 -25.80 16.74 1.08
N TRP A 234 -26.07 16.89 -0.22
CA TRP A 234 -26.65 15.84 -1.05
C TRP A 234 -25.81 14.57 -1.02
N SER A 235 -24.51 14.69 -1.30
CA SER A 235 -23.57 13.56 -1.30
C SER A 235 -23.57 12.85 0.05
N THR A 236 -23.55 13.60 1.14
CA THR A 236 -23.58 13.06 2.50
C THR A 236 -24.86 12.27 2.78
N GLN A 237 -26.02 12.79 2.36
CA GLN A 237 -27.30 12.10 2.51
C GLN A 237 -27.38 10.84 1.63
N ALA A 238 -26.93 10.94 0.39
CA ALA A 238 -26.92 9.84 -0.57
C ALA A 238 -26.04 8.68 -0.07
N ILE A 239 -24.83 8.97 0.39
CA ILE A 239 -23.90 7.97 0.93
C ILE A 239 -24.45 7.32 2.20
N ARG A 240 -25.06 8.09 3.11
CA ARG A 240 -25.67 7.56 4.34
C ARG A 240 -26.76 6.52 4.04
N LYS A 241 -27.52 6.67 2.95
CA LYS A 241 -28.57 5.73 2.56
C LYS A 241 -28.03 4.39 2.04
N MET A 242 -26.81 4.35 1.51
CA MET A 242 -26.22 3.13 0.95
C MET A 242 -25.61 2.18 2.00
N ASN A 243 -25.54 2.59 3.27
CA ASN A 243 -24.87 1.83 4.35
C ASN A 243 -23.35 1.54 4.10
N GLU A 244 -22.75 2.11 3.04
CA GLU A 244 -21.32 2.01 2.69
C GLU A 244 -20.48 3.21 3.19
N SER A 245 -20.96 3.90 4.23
CA SER A 245 -20.41 5.15 4.76
C SER A 245 -18.93 5.12 5.18
N HIS A 246 -18.34 3.92 5.34
CA HIS A 246 -16.96 3.77 5.80
C HIS A 246 -15.92 3.84 4.66
N ARG A 247 -16.35 3.62 3.42
CA ARG A 247 -15.45 3.61 2.24
C ARG A 247 -15.62 4.86 1.37
N VAL A 248 -16.80 5.48 1.35
CA VAL A 248 -17.07 6.68 0.55
C VAL A 248 -17.11 7.92 1.43
N ILE A 249 -16.27 8.91 1.14
CA ILE A 249 -16.12 10.14 1.92
C ILE A 249 -16.46 11.35 1.05
N PRO A 250 -17.55 12.09 1.35
CA PRO A 250 -17.82 13.34 0.69
C PRO A 250 -16.88 14.45 1.19
N ILE A 251 -16.33 15.23 0.27
CA ILE A 251 -15.42 16.34 0.57
C ILE A 251 -15.94 17.62 -0.08
N TRP A 252 -16.09 18.66 0.74
CA TRP A 252 -16.29 20.02 0.23
C TRP A 252 -14.94 20.62 -0.14
N LEU A 253 -14.61 20.63 -1.43
CA LEU A 253 -13.30 21.02 -1.95
C LEU A 253 -12.87 22.42 -1.49
N ARG A 254 -13.79 23.39 -1.56
CA ARG A 254 -13.49 24.79 -1.21
C ARG A 254 -13.08 24.94 0.26
N GLN A 255 -13.87 24.39 1.17
CA GLN A 255 -13.59 24.44 2.61
C GLN A 255 -12.33 23.64 2.96
N HIS A 256 -12.22 22.43 2.42
CA HIS A 256 -11.06 21.56 2.63
C HIS A 256 -9.75 22.22 2.16
N GLY A 257 -9.78 22.91 1.01
CA GLY A 257 -8.64 23.67 0.51
C GLY A 257 -8.26 24.84 1.43
N GLN A 258 -9.25 25.60 1.92
CA GLN A 258 -9.01 26.71 2.85
C GLN A 258 -8.41 26.23 4.17
N ASP A 259 -8.92 25.12 4.72
CA ASP A 259 -8.40 24.53 5.95
C ASP A 259 -6.97 24.00 5.77
N THR A 260 -6.69 23.41 4.60
CA THR A 260 -5.34 22.96 4.23
C THR A 260 -4.35 24.13 4.13
N ILE A 261 -4.73 25.22 3.45
CA ILE A 261 -3.92 26.44 3.36
C ILE A 261 -3.65 27.03 4.74
N ARG A 262 -4.68 27.09 5.60
CA ARG A 262 -4.53 27.62 6.96
C ARG A 262 -3.52 26.82 7.77
N ARG A 263 -3.57 25.48 7.71
CA ARG A 263 -2.62 24.60 8.40
C ARG A 263 -1.20 24.78 7.87
N LEU A 264 -1.02 24.84 6.56
CA LEU A 264 0.28 25.05 5.93
C LEU A 264 0.87 26.42 6.26
N PHE A 265 0.03 27.46 6.27
CA PHE A 265 0.44 28.80 6.66
C PHE A 265 0.88 28.85 8.13
N GLN A 266 0.14 28.20 9.04
CA GLN A 266 0.51 28.06 10.45
C GLN A 266 1.81 27.26 10.66
N ALA A 267 2.10 26.30 9.78
CA ALA A 267 3.36 25.55 9.77
C ALA A 267 4.54 26.36 9.17
N GLY A 268 4.31 27.60 8.73
CA GLY A 268 5.35 28.50 8.23
C GLY A 268 5.64 28.40 6.73
N TYR A 269 4.85 27.64 5.97
CA TYR A 269 5.03 27.53 4.52
C TYR A 269 4.57 28.80 3.79
N PRO A 270 5.22 29.18 2.68
CA PRO A 270 4.92 30.42 1.96
C PRO A 270 3.71 30.31 1.03
N VAL A 271 2.60 29.77 1.52
CA VAL A 271 1.40 29.45 0.74
C VAL A 271 0.46 30.65 0.54
N LEU A 272 -0.18 30.71 -0.63
CA LEU A 272 -1.20 31.71 -0.99
C LEU A 272 -2.58 31.06 -1.07
N GLN A 273 -2.79 30.25 -2.11
CA GLN A 273 -4.10 29.71 -2.47
C GLN A 273 -3.93 28.40 -3.24
N LEU A 274 -4.87 27.48 -3.03
CA LEU A 274 -4.97 26.22 -3.76
C LEU A 274 -6.10 26.33 -4.79
N ASP A 275 -5.77 26.02 -6.05
CA ASP A 275 -6.71 25.98 -7.16
C ASP A 275 -6.98 24.51 -7.56
N PHE A 276 -8.26 24.15 -7.62
CA PHE A 276 -8.77 22.83 -7.99
C PHE A 276 -9.44 22.80 -9.37
N ASN A 277 -9.36 23.88 -10.15
CA ASN A 277 -9.98 23.97 -11.49
C ASN A 277 -9.49 22.86 -12.44
N SER A 278 -8.27 22.35 -12.23
CA SER A 278 -7.71 21.20 -12.94
C SER A 278 -8.03 19.91 -12.16
N PRO A 279 -8.94 19.06 -12.64
CA PRO A 279 -9.47 17.93 -11.86
C PRO A 279 -8.46 16.83 -11.52
N SER A 280 -7.29 16.81 -12.17
CA SER A 280 -6.25 15.79 -11.97
C SER A 280 -4.97 16.35 -11.32
N HIS A 281 -4.75 17.66 -11.41
CA HIS A 281 -3.51 18.31 -10.95
C HIS A 281 -3.85 19.68 -10.35
N PRO A 282 -4.13 19.77 -9.04
CA PRO A 282 -4.37 21.04 -8.40
C PRO A 282 -3.08 21.87 -8.40
N VAL A 283 -3.25 23.19 -8.39
CA VAL A 283 -2.14 24.15 -8.42
C VAL A 283 -2.08 24.87 -7.08
N ILE A 284 -0.96 24.79 -6.39
CA ILE A 284 -0.66 25.60 -5.20
C ILE A 284 0.11 26.84 -5.60
N SER A 285 -0.38 28.00 -5.20
CA SER A 285 0.31 29.28 -5.38
C SER A 285 1.15 29.61 -4.14
N LEU A 286 2.40 30.07 -4.34
CA LEU A 286 3.34 30.46 -3.29
C LEU A 286 3.82 31.90 -3.45
N TYR A 287 4.13 32.59 -2.34
CA TYR A 287 4.61 33.98 -2.38
C TYR A 287 6.13 34.14 -2.47
N ARG A 288 6.86 33.04 -2.35
CA ARG A 288 8.30 32.97 -2.61
C ARG A 288 8.65 31.58 -3.11
N ASP A 289 9.79 31.48 -3.77
CA ASP A 289 10.36 30.21 -4.16
C ASP A 289 10.77 29.42 -2.89
N PRO A 290 10.28 28.18 -2.70
CA PRO A 290 10.75 27.32 -1.62
C PRO A 290 12.15 26.78 -1.91
N LEU A 291 12.93 26.52 -0.86
CA LEU A 291 14.17 25.75 -1.02
C LEU A 291 13.84 24.32 -1.47
N PRO A 292 14.72 23.60 -2.21
CA PRO A 292 14.41 22.25 -2.69
C PRO A 292 13.98 21.24 -1.61
N VAL A 293 14.51 21.38 -0.39
CA VAL A 293 14.11 20.56 0.77
C VAL A 293 12.74 20.96 1.30
N GLU A 294 12.44 22.25 1.33
CA GLU A 294 11.15 22.80 1.74
C GLU A 294 10.06 22.42 0.74
N GLU A 295 10.35 22.47 -0.56
CA GLU A 295 9.44 22.08 -1.63
C GLU A 295 9.04 20.62 -1.50
N LYS A 296 10.00 19.71 -1.28
CA LYS A 296 9.71 18.28 -1.05
C LYS A 296 8.83 18.08 0.17
N LYS A 297 9.12 18.75 1.29
CA LYS A 297 8.29 18.66 2.51
C LYS A 297 6.89 19.21 2.29
N LEU A 298 6.77 20.34 1.58
CA LEU A 298 5.49 20.96 1.24
C LEU A 298 4.64 20.03 0.36
N LYS A 299 5.23 19.45 -0.70
CA LYS A 299 4.56 18.49 -1.57
C LYS A 299 4.10 17.26 -0.79
N SER A 300 4.95 16.69 0.05
CA SER A 300 4.57 15.56 0.90
C SER A 300 3.41 15.90 1.85
N ALA A 301 3.45 17.07 2.52
CA ALA A 301 2.39 17.52 3.41
C ALA A 301 1.07 17.78 2.66
N LEU A 302 1.13 18.40 1.47
CA LEU A 302 -0.04 18.60 0.62
C LEU A 302 -0.65 17.28 0.17
N LEU A 303 0.18 16.31 -0.23
CA LEU A 303 -0.26 14.98 -0.63
C LEU A 303 -0.81 14.16 0.53
N GLU A 304 -0.42 14.44 1.78
CA GLU A 304 -1.02 13.85 2.97
C GLU A 304 -2.42 14.44 3.23
N TYR A 305 -2.56 15.77 3.14
CA TYR A 305 -3.85 16.43 3.31
C TYR A 305 -4.81 16.17 2.14
N LEU A 306 -4.30 15.94 0.94
CA LEU A 306 -5.09 15.69 -0.26
C LEU A 306 -4.83 14.26 -0.79
N PRO A 307 -5.38 13.23 -0.12
CA PRO A 307 -5.12 11.83 -0.45
C PRO A 307 -5.75 11.38 -1.78
N PHE A 308 -6.50 12.25 -2.45
CA PHE A 308 -7.19 12.00 -3.72
C PHE A 308 -6.49 12.60 -4.95
N TYR A 309 -5.32 13.22 -4.76
CA TYR A 309 -4.45 13.66 -5.87
C TYR A 309 -3.12 12.92 -5.84
N ASP A 310 -2.56 12.69 -7.03
CA ASP A 310 -1.27 12.02 -7.22
C ASP A 310 -0.10 13.01 -7.27
N ASP A 311 -0.32 14.18 -7.85
CA ASP A 311 0.69 15.23 -7.97
C ASP A 311 0.07 16.63 -7.87
N ILE A 312 0.88 17.61 -7.46
CA ILE A 312 0.47 18.99 -7.21
C ILE A 312 1.48 19.94 -7.83
N SER A 313 0.99 20.80 -8.71
CA SER A 313 1.81 21.79 -9.41
C SER A 313 2.01 23.04 -8.55
N ILE A 314 3.20 23.63 -8.63
CA ILE A 314 3.55 24.85 -7.88
C ILE A 314 3.61 26.04 -8.85
N THR A 315 2.96 27.14 -8.47
CA THR A 315 3.10 28.44 -9.14
C THR A 315 3.60 29.47 -8.15
N ILE A 316 4.47 30.37 -8.58
CA ILE A 316 5.09 31.38 -7.72
C ILE A 316 4.61 32.77 -8.13
N LYS A 317 4.18 33.55 -7.14
CA LYS A 317 3.76 34.94 -7.31
C LYS A 317 4.25 35.76 -6.13
N THR A 318 5.27 36.58 -6.32
CA THR A 318 5.93 37.26 -5.20
C THR A 318 5.01 38.29 -4.51
N LYS A 319 5.29 38.61 -3.24
CA LYS A 319 4.52 39.63 -2.50
C LYS A 319 4.48 40.98 -3.23
N SER A 320 5.58 41.39 -3.88
CA SER A 320 5.63 42.63 -4.66
C SER A 320 4.78 42.57 -5.92
N GLN A 321 4.74 41.42 -6.60
CA GLN A 321 3.86 41.20 -7.76
C GLN A 321 2.39 41.19 -7.35
N LEU A 322 2.04 40.58 -6.22
CA LEU A 322 0.68 40.62 -5.67
C LEU A 322 0.25 42.04 -5.32
N LEU A 323 1.15 42.81 -4.69
CA LEU A 323 0.88 44.21 -4.37
C LEU A 323 0.68 45.04 -5.64
N ALA A 324 1.51 44.85 -6.66
CA ALA A 324 1.37 45.56 -7.94
C ALA A 324 0.03 45.24 -8.63
N GLU A 325 -0.36 43.96 -8.68
CA GLU A 325 -1.64 43.52 -9.25
C GLU A 325 -2.84 44.09 -8.46
N ALA A 326 -2.75 44.08 -7.12
CA ALA A 326 -3.77 44.64 -6.25
C ALA A 326 -3.94 46.15 -6.46
N ARG A 327 -2.82 46.88 -6.52
CA ARG A 327 -2.80 48.33 -6.78
C ARG A 327 -3.37 48.67 -8.14
N GLN A 328 -2.93 47.97 -9.20
CA GLN A 328 -3.44 48.17 -10.55
C GLN A 328 -4.96 47.97 -10.63
N GLY A 329 -5.51 46.99 -9.91
CA GLY A 329 -6.94 46.77 -9.83
C GLY A 329 -7.70 47.94 -9.18
N LEU A 330 -7.21 48.45 -8.06
CA LEU A 330 -7.77 49.63 -7.39
C LEU A 330 -7.64 50.90 -8.23
N ASP A 331 -6.47 51.11 -8.85
CA ASP A 331 -6.19 52.26 -9.72
C ASP A 331 -7.14 52.26 -10.94
N ARG A 332 -7.43 51.08 -11.54
CA ARG A 332 -8.40 50.94 -12.64
C ARG A 332 -9.82 51.33 -12.24
N LEU A 333 -10.18 51.08 -10.98
CA LEU A 333 -11.46 51.47 -10.40
C LEU A 333 -11.48 52.93 -9.92
N HIS A 334 -10.37 53.66 -10.05
CA HIS A 334 -10.18 55.01 -9.52
C HIS A 334 -10.47 55.12 -8.02
N VAL A 335 -10.20 54.05 -7.27
CA VAL A 335 -10.41 53.99 -5.83
C VAL A 335 -9.14 54.44 -5.11
N PRO A 336 -9.15 55.53 -4.33
CA PRO A 336 -7.99 55.91 -3.54
C PRO A 336 -7.79 54.94 -2.37
N TYR A 337 -6.54 54.62 -2.08
CA TYR A 337 -6.19 53.71 -0.99
C TYR A 337 -4.91 54.14 -0.30
N ARG A 338 -4.78 53.72 0.95
CA ARG A 338 -3.54 53.78 1.73
C ARG A 338 -2.96 52.38 1.88
N LYS A 339 -1.69 52.21 1.52
CA LYS A 339 -0.94 50.99 1.80
C LYS A 339 -0.39 51.03 3.23
N ILE A 340 -0.58 49.94 3.96
CA ILE A 340 0.01 49.69 5.28
C ILE A 340 0.80 48.39 5.19
N ASP A 341 2.05 48.40 5.65
CA ASP A 341 2.86 47.20 5.73
C ASP A 341 2.45 46.39 6.99
N THR A 342 2.27 45.08 6.84
CA THR A 342 1.94 44.15 7.93
C THR A 342 3.05 43.12 8.09
N ALA A 343 3.04 42.35 9.18
CA ALA A 343 4.05 41.32 9.42
C ALA A 343 4.16 40.30 8.27
N ASN A 344 3.02 39.96 7.64
CA ASN A 344 2.93 38.91 6.64
C ASN A 344 2.74 39.43 5.20
N GLY A 345 2.45 40.72 5.02
CA GLY A 345 2.23 41.31 3.70
C GLY A 345 1.78 42.77 3.76
N TYR A 346 0.65 43.07 3.13
CA TYR A 346 0.16 44.44 2.95
C TYR A 346 -1.34 44.54 3.21
N ALA A 347 -1.76 45.64 3.82
CA ALA A 347 -3.16 46.04 3.89
C ALA A 347 -3.41 47.27 3.01
N LEU A 348 -4.40 47.20 2.14
CA LEU A 348 -4.85 48.29 1.29
C LEU A 348 -6.16 48.82 1.88
N VAL A 349 -6.08 50.00 2.50
CA VAL A 349 -7.20 50.62 3.21
C VAL A 349 -7.82 51.69 2.33
N VAL A 350 -9.08 51.48 1.98
CA VAL A 350 -9.91 52.44 1.26
C VAL A 350 -10.70 53.24 2.28
N LYS A 351 -10.55 54.56 2.26
CA LYS A 351 -11.27 55.51 3.11
C LYS A 351 -11.81 56.63 2.24
N ASP A 352 -12.96 56.38 1.63
CA ASP A 352 -13.58 57.35 0.74
C ASP A 352 -15.09 57.13 0.65
N ALA A 353 -15.81 58.17 0.23
CA ALA A 353 -17.20 58.10 -0.16
C ALA A 353 -17.29 57.49 -1.57
N LEU A 354 -17.45 56.17 -1.63
CA LEU A 354 -17.60 55.45 -2.89
C LEU A 354 -19.05 55.39 -3.32
N SER A 355 -19.31 55.56 -4.62
CA SER A 355 -20.65 55.30 -5.18
C SER A 355 -20.98 53.80 -5.18
N ASP A 356 -22.27 53.47 -5.20
CA ASP A 356 -22.74 52.07 -5.23
C ASP A 356 -22.17 51.26 -6.41
N SER A 357 -22.01 51.90 -7.57
CA SER A 357 -21.42 51.26 -8.74
C SER A 357 -19.94 50.92 -8.53
N VAL A 358 -19.18 51.81 -7.88
CA VAL A 358 -17.76 51.58 -7.57
C VAL A 358 -17.64 50.53 -6.46
N LEU A 359 -18.51 50.57 -5.45
CA LEU A 359 -18.56 49.55 -4.40
C LEU A 359 -18.81 48.14 -4.96
N PHE A 360 -19.75 48.01 -5.90
CA PHE A 360 -20.03 46.74 -6.55
C PHE A 360 -18.82 46.23 -7.34
N ALA A 361 -18.23 47.08 -8.18
CA ALA A 361 -17.03 46.72 -8.95
C ALA A 361 -15.82 46.40 -8.06
N LEU A 362 -15.65 47.12 -6.95
CA LEU A 362 -14.61 46.87 -5.96
C LEU A 362 -14.81 45.53 -5.26
N ARG A 363 -16.05 45.19 -4.87
CA ARG A 363 -16.39 43.90 -4.30
C ARG A 363 -16.04 42.76 -5.26
N ASP A 364 -16.45 42.86 -6.52
CA ASP A 364 -16.17 41.83 -7.53
C ASP A 364 -14.67 41.65 -7.72
N PHE A 365 -13.94 42.75 -7.83
CA PHE A 365 -12.48 42.73 -7.91
C PHE A 365 -11.84 42.02 -6.70
N ILE A 366 -12.26 42.35 -5.47
CA ILE A 366 -11.71 41.73 -4.25
C ILE A 366 -12.05 40.25 -4.18
N VAL A 367 -13.28 39.87 -4.52
CA VAL A 367 -13.72 38.46 -4.56
C VAL A 367 -12.86 37.67 -5.55
N GLU A 368 -12.64 38.20 -6.74
CA GLU A 368 -11.80 37.59 -7.77
C GLU A 368 -10.34 37.50 -7.37
N PHE A 369 -9.79 38.58 -6.80
CA PHE A 369 -8.43 38.61 -6.29
C PHE A 369 -8.22 37.55 -5.20
N ASN A 370 -9.13 37.51 -4.20
CA ASN A 370 -9.06 36.54 -3.09
C ASN A 370 -9.32 35.11 -3.56
N ARG A 371 -10.15 34.91 -4.60
CA ARG A 371 -10.34 33.59 -5.21
C ARG A 371 -9.04 33.05 -5.81
N LYS A 372 -8.26 33.92 -6.44
CA LYS A 372 -7.01 33.56 -7.13
C LYS A 372 -5.81 33.45 -6.17
N TRP A 373 -5.69 34.36 -5.22
CA TRP A 373 -4.47 34.52 -4.41
C TRP A 373 -4.67 34.36 -2.90
N GLY A 374 -5.91 34.25 -2.43
CA GLY A 374 -6.23 34.25 -1.01
C GLY A 374 -6.03 35.62 -0.36
N SER A 375 -6.30 35.71 0.95
CA SER A 375 -6.26 36.97 1.72
C SER A 375 -5.10 37.04 2.72
N ASN A 376 -4.15 36.10 2.67
CA ASN A 376 -3.08 35.98 3.67
C ASN A 376 -1.97 37.03 3.50
N VAL A 377 -1.72 37.48 2.25
CA VAL A 377 -0.65 38.43 1.92
C VAL A 377 -1.19 39.83 1.61
N ILE A 378 -2.29 39.93 0.86
CA ILE A 378 -2.96 41.21 0.60
C ILE A 378 -4.31 41.17 1.31
N ASN A 379 -4.55 42.17 2.15
CA ASN A 379 -5.86 42.37 2.78
C ASN A 379 -6.46 43.70 2.32
N PHE A 380 -7.74 43.71 2.00
CA PHE A 380 -8.48 44.90 1.63
C PHE A 380 -9.37 45.32 2.81
N SER A 381 -9.24 46.56 3.25
CA SER A 381 -10.11 47.15 4.28
C SER A 381 -10.88 48.30 3.66
N ILE A 382 -12.18 48.11 3.51
CA ILE A 382 -13.09 49.15 3.00
C ILE A 382 -13.76 49.79 4.20
N ASN A 383 -13.45 51.06 4.44
CA ASN A 383 -14.16 51.88 5.42
C ASN A 383 -14.85 52.98 4.63
N LEU A 384 -16.16 52.86 4.52
CA LEU A 384 -16.99 53.93 3.97
C LEU A 384 -17.03 55.03 5.01
N ASP A 385 -16.21 56.06 4.79
CA ASP A 385 -16.21 57.23 5.66
C ASP A 385 -17.35 58.14 5.17
N GLU A 386 -18.37 58.30 6.00
CA GLU A 386 -19.24 59.46 5.88
C GLU A 386 -18.38 60.66 6.30
N ASN A 387 -18.05 61.54 5.36
CA ASN A 387 -17.26 62.73 5.66
C ASN A 387 -17.99 63.57 6.72
N TRP A 388 -17.66 63.36 7.99
CA TRP A 388 -18.31 64.01 9.12
C TRP A 388 -18.03 65.52 9.16
N LEU A 389 -17.02 65.99 8.40
CA LEU A 389 -16.70 67.40 8.18
C LEU A 389 -17.44 68.01 6.99
N GLN A 390 -18.25 67.23 6.26
CA GLN A 390 -19.01 67.73 5.13
C GLN A 390 -19.92 68.89 5.58
N ASN A 391 -19.86 70.00 4.83
CA ASN A 391 -20.54 71.26 5.14
C ASN A 391 -20.09 71.94 6.46
N LYS A 392 -18.92 71.59 7.00
CA LYS A 392 -18.30 72.28 8.14
C LYS A 392 -17.04 73.02 7.70
N SER A 393 -16.76 74.16 8.32
CA SER A 393 -15.50 74.89 8.12
C SER A 393 -14.54 74.53 9.23
N TYR A 394 -13.27 74.27 8.92
CA TYR A 394 -12.25 73.93 9.91
C TYR A 394 -10.89 74.48 9.53
N VAL A 395 -10.00 74.61 10.54
CA VAL A 395 -8.60 74.96 10.37
C VAL A 395 -7.77 73.72 10.67
N ASP A 396 -7.01 73.24 9.68
CA ASP A 396 -6.11 72.10 9.82
C ASP A 396 -4.73 72.57 10.32
N SER A 397 -4.56 72.56 11.64
CA SER A 397 -3.36 73.02 12.35
C SER A 397 -3.20 72.21 13.65
N PRO A 398 -2.01 72.12 14.26
CA PRO A 398 -1.84 71.51 15.59
C PRO A 398 -2.84 72.06 16.62
N ASP A 399 -3.13 73.36 16.56
CA ASP A 399 -4.15 74.07 17.36
C ASP A 399 -5.44 74.36 16.55
N GLY A 400 -5.76 73.47 15.62
CA GLY A 400 -6.90 73.58 14.72
C GLY A 400 -8.24 73.54 15.44
N TYR A 401 -9.27 74.07 14.79
CA TYR A 401 -10.62 74.11 15.32
C TYR A 401 -11.67 73.93 14.22
N LEU A 402 -12.87 73.49 14.63
CA LEU A 402 -14.00 73.19 13.78
C LEU A 402 -15.16 74.15 14.08
N PHE A 403 -15.67 74.83 13.06
CA PHE A 403 -16.90 75.60 13.14
C PHE A 403 -18.09 74.66 13.06
N LEU A 404 -18.85 74.57 14.16
CA LEU A 404 -20.11 73.82 14.17
C LEU A 404 -21.27 74.70 13.67
N ASN A 405 -21.25 75.98 14.04
CA ASN A 405 -22.18 77.04 13.61
C ASN A 405 -21.56 78.41 13.94
N PRO A 406 -22.14 79.55 13.51
CA PRO A 406 -21.51 80.87 13.68
C PRO A 406 -21.18 81.29 15.12
N ARG A 407 -21.67 80.55 16.14
CA ARG A 407 -21.49 80.86 17.56
C ARG A 407 -20.78 79.77 18.37
N HIS A 408 -20.48 78.60 17.78
CA HIS A 408 -19.87 77.49 18.50
C HIS A 408 -18.69 76.89 17.74
N TRP A 409 -17.55 76.85 18.42
CA TRP A 409 -16.29 76.32 17.90
C TRP A 409 -15.90 75.10 18.72
N TYR A 410 -15.45 74.05 18.04
CA TYR A 410 -15.00 72.81 18.65
C TYR A 410 -13.49 72.66 18.46
N PHE A 411 -12.78 72.42 19.57
CA PHE A 411 -11.33 72.24 19.60
C PHE A 411 -11.03 70.76 19.87
N PRO A 412 -10.72 69.96 18.83
CA PRO A 412 -10.34 68.57 19.04
C PRO A 412 -9.01 68.50 19.80
N LEU A 413 -8.92 67.62 20.79
CA LEU A 413 -7.67 67.36 21.50
C LEU A 413 -6.73 66.58 20.57
N ASN A 414 -5.89 67.29 19.81
CA ASN A 414 -4.78 66.69 19.09
C ASN A 414 -3.73 66.21 20.11
N LYS A 415 -3.90 64.99 20.63
CA LYS A 415 -2.80 64.30 21.31
C LYS A 415 -1.81 63.85 20.23
N VAL A 416 -0.91 64.74 19.85
CA VAL A 416 0.35 64.35 19.21
C VAL A 416 1.08 63.47 20.22
N ARG A 417 1.24 62.18 19.91
CA ARG A 417 2.09 61.27 20.66
C ARG A 417 2.97 60.49 19.71
#